data_AF-A0A2N3E7T8-F1
#
_entry.id   AF-A0A2N3E7T8-F1
#
_cell.length_a   1.000
_cell.length_b   1.000
_cell.length_c   1.000
_cell.angle_alpha   90.00
_cell.angle_beta   90.00
_cell.angle_gamma   90.00
#
_symmetry.space_group_name_H-M   'P 1'
#
loop_
_entity.id
_entity.type
_entity.pdbx_description
1 polymer ?
#
loop_
_entity_poly.entity_id
_entity_poly.type
_entity_poly.pdbx_seq_one_letter_code
_entity_poly.pdbx_strand_id
1 'polypeptide(L)'
;MKKTIGILGIAVGATMMLASAATALDSSFDAMSKSGTHKFYVWCTGGADSEQTADGANAKEAQAKLAASAGNNCWPVWQGLEG
;
A
#
# COMPACT_ATOMS: atom_id res chain seq x y z
N MET A 1 -22.51 37.61 -2.07
CA MET A 1 -22.08 37.03 -0.76
C MET A 1 -23.21 36.19 -0.19
N LYS A 2 -23.02 34.87 -0.09
CA LYS A 2 -23.86 33.96 0.70
C LYS A 2 -22.90 32.91 1.28
N LYS A 3 -22.64 33.03 2.59
CA LYS A 3 -21.74 32.15 3.34
C LYS A 3 -22.54 30.93 3.78
N THR A 4 -22.24 29.76 3.24
CA THR A 4 -22.72 28.47 3.78
C THR A 4 -21.56 27.84 4.53
N ILE A 5 -21.56 28.07 5.83
CA ILE A 5 -20.82 27.28 6.82
C ILE A 5 -21.62 25.99 6.98
N GLY A 6 -21.02 24.87 6.56
CA GLY A 6 -21.56 23.53 6.76
C GLY A 6 -20.49 22.67 7.41
N ILE A 7 -20.41 22.74 8.74
CA ILE A 7 -19.64 21.80 9.55
C ILE A 7 -20.37 20.46 9.46
N LEU A 8 -19.78 19.50 8.76
CA LEU A 8 -20.15 18.10 8.85
C LEU A 8 -18.89 17.30 9.20
N GLY A 9 -18.72 17.15 10.51
CA GLY A 9 -18.18 15.96 11.15
C GLY A 9 -16.87 15.43 10.60
N ILE A 10 -15.77 15.87 11.20
CA ILE A 10 -14.53 15.11 11.27
C ILE A 10 -14.87 13.75 11.92
N ALA A 11 -15.17 12.76 11.09
CA ALA A 11 -15.07 11.34 11.42
C ALA A 11 -13.69 10.80 10.94
N VAL A 12 -12.67 11.67 10.94
CA VAL A 12 -11.31 11.38 10.46
C VAL A 12 -10.39 11.05 11.66
N GLY A 13 -10.87 10.22 12.59
CA GLY A 13 -10.13 9.94 13.83
C GLY A 13 -10.09 8.47 14.25
N ALA A 14 -11.02 7.64 13.78
CA ALA A 14 -11.16 6.26 14.29
C ALA A 14 -10.62 5.17 13.35
N THR A 15 -10.25 5.48 12.11
CA THR A 15 -9.67 4.49 11.18
C THR A 15 -8.15 4.36 11.29
N MET A 16 -7.46 5.21 12.06
CA MET A 16 -6.01 5.08 12.32
C MET A 16 -5.62 3.91 13.24
N MET A 17 -6.58 3.06 13.63
CA MET A 17 -6.37 1.96 14.57
C MET A 17 -6.53 0.57 13.95
N LEU A 18 -6.49 0.44 12.62
CA LEU A 18 -5.94 -0.77 12.04
C LEU A 18 -4.43 -0.60 12.06
N ALA A 19 -3.86 -0.70 13.25
CA ALA A 19 -2.44 -0.97 13.40
C ALA A 19 -2.20 -2.27 12.64
N SER A 20 -1.75 -2.16 11.39
CA SER A 20 -0.98 -3.20 10.72
C SER A 20 -0.04 -3.72 11.79
N ALA A 21 -0.23 -4.97 12.22
CA ALA A 21 0.72 -5.59 13.13
C ALA A 21 2.09 -5.33 12.50
N ALA A 22 2.96 -4.61 13.21
CA ALA A 22 4.26 -4.23 12.68
C ALA A 22 5.08 -5.50 12.55
N THR A 23 4.90 -6.20 11.44
CA THR A 23 5.74 -7.33 11.04
C THR A 23 7.06 -6.73 10.57
N ALA A 24 8.17 -7.32 11.05
CA ALA A 24 9.47 -6.93 10.57
C ALA A 24 9.59 -7.43 9.12
N LEU A 25 9.54 -6.49 8.16
CA LEU A 25 9.76 -6.81 6.76
C LEU A 25 11.23 -7.17 6.53
N ASP A 26 11.48 -8.25 5.79
CA ASP A 26 12.79 -8.51 5.20
C ASP A 26 12.92 -7.69 3.91
N SER A 27 13.54 -6.50 4.03
CA SER A 27 13.79 -5.58 2.92
C SER A 27 15.15 -5.80 2.23
N SER A 28 15.81 -6.94 2.48
CA SER A 28 17.09 -7.26 1.83
C SER A 28 16.93 -7.52 0.33
N PHE A 29 17.99 -7.33 -0.44
CA PHE A 29 17.99 -7.65 -1.87
C PHE A 29 17.72 -9.15 -2.14
N ASP A 30 18.18 -10.03 -1.26
CA ASP A 30 17.89 -11.46 -1.36
C ASP A 30 16.40 -11.76 -1.19
N ALA A 31 15.69 -11.02 -0.34
CA ALA A 31 14.27 -11.21 -0.09
C ALA A 31 13.39 -10.94 -1.32
N MET A 32 13.82 -10.07 -2.24
CA MET A 32 13.11 -9.84 -3.50
C MET A 32 12.98 -11.09 -4.36
N SER A 33 13.92 -12.03 -4.24
CA SER A 33 13.92 -13.27 -5.04
C SER A 33 13.23 -14.45 -4.34
N LYS A 34 12.84 -14.29 -3.07
CA LYS A 34 12.14 -15.33 -2.30
C LYS A 34 10.65 -15.34 -2.66
N SER A 35 10.05 -16.52 -2.59
CA SER A 35 8.60 -16.64 -2.63
C SER A 35 7.96 -16.24 -1.31
N GLY A 36 6.78 -15.65 -1.36
CA GLY A 36 5.94 -15.40 -0.19
C GLY A 36 5.08 -14.16 -0.37
N THR A 37 4.61 -13.62 0.77
CA THR A 37 3.80 -12.41 0.80
C THR A 37 4.71 -11.19 0.78
N HIS A 38 4.65 -10.42 -0.29
CA HIS A 38 5.42 -9.19 -0.42
C HIS A 38 4.56 -7.97 -0.11
N LYS A 39 5.10 -7.03 0.67
CA LYS A 39 4.45 -5.77 1.01
C LYS A 39 4.90 -4.67 0.05
N PHE A 40 3.95 -3.83 -0.34
CA PHE A 40 4.13 -2.71 -1.26
C PHE A 40 3.51 -1.44 -0.72
N TYR A 41 4.17 -0.32 -0.96
CA TYR A 41 3.59 1.00 -0.89
C TYR A 41 3.12 1.38 -2.29
N VAL A 42 1.81 1.53 -2.50
CA VAL A 42 1.23 1.93 -3.76
C VAL A 42 1.09 3.45 -3.75
N TRP A 43 1.96 4.10 -4.50
CA TRP A 43 1.94 5.54 -4.69
C TRP A 43 1.07 5.91 -5.88
N CYS A 44 0.11 6.81 -5.71
CA CYS A 44 -0.82 7.21 -6.77
C CYS A 44 -0.79 8.72 -7.01
N THR A 45 -0.43 9.14 -8.23
CA THR A 45 -0.53 10.56 -8.61
C THR A 45 -2.00 10.98 -8.68
N GLY A 46 -2.37 12.02 -7.92
CA GLY A 46 -3.73 12.56 -7.88
C GLY A 46 -4.75 11.67 -7.16
N GLY A 47 -4.29 10.60 -6.49
CA GLY A 47 -5.10 9.69 -5.70
C GLY A 47 -4.60 9.56 -4.27
N ALA A 48 -5.21 8.67 -3.51
CA ALA A 48 -4.69 8.29 -2.20
C ALA A 48 -3.64 7.19 -2.36
N ASP A 49 -2.54 7.33 -1.63
CA ASP A 49 -1.56 6.26 -1.48
C ASP A 49 -2.14 5.15 -0.59
N SER A 50 -1.63 3.93 -0.74
CA SER A 50 -2.06 2.78 0.06
C SER A 50 -0.94 1.79 0.31
N GLU A 51 -1.07 0.98 1.35
CA GLU A 51 -0.23 -0.19 1.54
C GLU A 51 -0.99 -1.44 1.10
N GLN A 52 -0.34 -2.29 0.31
CA GLN A 52 -0.93 -3.53 -0.20
C GLN A 52 0.06 -4.67 -0.10
N THR A 53 -0.46 -5.89 -0.03
CA THR A 53 0.33 -7.12 -0.08
C THR A 53 -0.06 -7.94 -1.29
N ALA A 54 0.89 -8.69 -1.82
CA ALA A 54 0.63 -9.67 -2.87
C ALA A 54 1.59 -10.85 -2.73
N ASP A 55 1.06 -12.05 -2.94
CA ASP A 55 1.87 -13.26 -3.00
C ASP A 55 2.54 -13.39 -4.37
N GLY A 56 3.77 -13.89 -4.37
CA GLY A 56 4.50 -14.21 -5.60
C GLY A 56 5.61 -15.21 -5.37
N ALA A 57 6.13 -15.79 -6.45
CA ALA A 57 7.38 -16.53 -6.41
C ALA A 57 8.59 -15.60 -6.19
N ASN A 58 8.41 -14.30 -6.41
CA ASN A 58 9.34 -13.22 -6.16
C ASN A 58 8.60 -11.88 -6.14
N ALA A 59 9.28 -10.82 -5.70
CA ALA A 59 8.72 -9.48 -5.59
C ALA A 59 8.23 -8.93 -6.94
N LYS A 60 8.90 -9.26 -8.05
CA LYS A 60 8.52 -8.77 -9.39
C LYS A 60 7.19 -9.36 -9.85
N GLU A 61 6.95 -10.64 -9.59
CA GLU A 61 5.67 -11.28 -9.88
C GLU A 61 4.55 -10.69 -9.02
N ALA A 62 4.79 -10.53 -7.71
CA ALA A 62 3.83 -9.91 -6.80
C ALA A 62 3.51 -8.45 -7.20
N GLN A 63 4.53 -7.68 -7.58
CA GLN A 63 4.37 -6.30 -8.05
C GLN A 63 3.53 -6.22 -9.33
N ALA A 64 3.75 -7.15 -10.27
CA ALA A 64 2.99 -7.20 -11.53
C ALA A 64 1.49 -7.45 -11.28
N LYS A 65 1.14 -8.29 -10.29
CA LYS A 65 -0.25 -8.52 -9.88
C LYS A 65 -0.92 -7.23 -9.39
N LEU A 66 -0.25 -6.46 -8.54
CA LEU A 66 -0.77 -5.18 -8.05
C LEU A 66 -0.84 -4.13 -9.16
N ALA A 67 0.20 -4.01 -9.98
CA ALA A 67 0.26 -3.05 -11.07
C ALA A 67 -0.85 -3.27 -12.11
N ALA A 68 -1.21 -4.54 -12.38
CA ALA A 68 -2.32 -4.86 -13.29
C ALA A 68 -3.68 -4.34 -12.79
N SER A 69 -3.87 -4.19 -11.48
CA SER A 69 -5.10 -3.69 -10.86
C SER A 69 -5.08 -2.21 -10.48
N ALA A 70 -3.91 -1.58 -10.36
CA ALA A 70 -3.75 -0.26 -9.76
C ALA A 70 -4.06 0.92 -10.71
N GLY A 71 -4.10 0.69 -12.04
CA GLY A 71 -4.31 1.75 -13.03
C GLY A 71 -3.05 2.56 -13.35
N ASN A 72 -3.11 3.40 -14.38
CA ASN A 72 -1.93 4.05 -14.97
C ASN A 72 -1.28 5.15 -14.13
N ASN A 73 -1.95 5.62 -13.08
CA ASN A 73 -1.46 6.67 -12.19
C ASN A 73 -0.95 6.14 -10.86
N CYS A 74 -0.86 4.82 -10.70
CA CYS A 74 -0.45 4.18 -9.46
C CYS A 74 0.75 3.24 -9.67
N TRP A 75 1.69 3.28 -8.74
CA TRP A 75 2.92 2.48 -8.79
C TRP A 75 3.14 1.75 -7.46
N PRO A 76 3.05 0.41 -7.46
CA PRO A 76 3.46 -0.39 -6.31
C PRO A 76 4.98 -0.36 -6.18
N VAL A 77 5.48 0.12 -5.04
CA VAL A 77 6.90 0.17 -4.65
C VAL A 77 7.13 -0.85 -3.55
N TRP A 78 8.00 -1.82 -3.82
CA TRP A 78 8.29 -2.91 -2.89
C TRP A 78 8.90 -2.40 -1.59
N GLN A 79 8.39 -2.89 -0.46
CA GLN A 79 8.85 -2.52 0.89
C GLN A 79 9.60 -3.67 1.58
N GLY A 80 9.31 -4.91 1.21
CA GLY A 80 9.88 -6.09 1.89
C GLY A 80 9.05 -7.35 1.69
N LEU A 81 9.63 -8.47 2.10
CA LEU A 81 8.90 -9.73 2.30
C LEU A 81 8.36 -9.75 3.73
N GLU A 82 7.10 -10.15 3.91
CA GLU A 82 6.53 -10.39 5.23
C GLU A 82 7.12 -11.67 5.83
N GLY A 83 7.51 -11.59 7.11
CA GLY A 83 8.16 -12.68 7.87
C GLY A 83 7.17 -13.65 8.52
#